data_AF-A0A5B9VVD2-F1
#
_entry.id   AF-A0A5B9VVD2-F1
#
_cell.length_a   1.000
_cell.length_b   1.000
_cell.length_c   1.000
_cell.angle_alpha   90.00
_cell.angle_beta   90.00
_cell.angle_gamma   90.00
#
_symmetry.space_group_name_H-M   'P 1'
#
loop_
_entity.id
_entity.type
_entity.pdbx_description
1 polymer ?
#
loop_
_entity_poly.entity_id
_entity_poly.type
_entity_poly.pdbx_seq_one_letter_code
_entity_poly.pdbx_strand_id
1 'polypeptide(L)'
;MIEQTARRGRRATAAGAGSRPPGYLDYAAANPMRGPDWRWRLAGLSLREELPDRPETRDPWVRRIREYLLALRGAGRAGGRGARRAIDPPVRAAALLHASPDPHPRGELEAWLLTGVPIAAIAARCGHGEGVVEAYAACFFDVRARLDAEGWILHVALGGQVARGFPYGDVAAIWKFVGYLRGEHCLSLVLHVFPGPRPRPWPATIAATGARRRRLVAACRKLVLTRWLRPGCGVAGAAARLASRLRAAAASTRGPEPAAPPRPVEIAVDLRDAMAGRDGSPAGRTDASPAGPTPPDAEGAVASA
;
A
#
# COMPACT_ATOMS: atom_id res chain seq x y z
N MET A 1 16.83 1.50 58.49
CA MET A 1 18.21 1.44 57.95
C MET A 1 18.42 -0.01 57.53
N ILE A 2 18.88 -0.26 56.29
CA ILE A 2 19.14 -1.59 55.68
C ILE A 2 17.91 -2.26 55.00
N GLU A 3 17.68 -1.95 53.72
CA GLU A 3 17.22 -2.92 52.70
C GLU A 3 17.45 -2.32 51.30
N GLN A 4 18.72 -2.09 50.99
CA GLN A 4 19.20 -1.89 49.63
C GLN A 4 19.83 -3.21 49.15
N THR A 5 19.88 -3.38 47.83
CA THR A 5 20.78 -4.31 47.10
C THR A 5 20.27 -5.74 46.83
N ALA A 6 19.22 -5.86 46.02
CA ALA A 6 18.99 -7.07 45.21
C ALA A 6 18.78 -6.71 43.72
N ARG A 7 19.59 -5.79 43.17
CA ARG A 7 19.75 -5.65 41.71
C ARG A 7 20.62 -6.80 41.22
N ARG A 8 19.98 -7.92 40.88
CA ARG A 8 20.60 -9.05 40.17
C ARG A 8 21.30 -8.55 38.91
N GLY A 9 22.62 -8.47 38.96
CA GLY A 9 23.48 -8.35 37.80
C GLY A 9 23.37 -9.61 36.96
N ARG A 10 22.53 -9.60 35.93
CA ARG A 10 22.77 -10.44 34.75
C ARG A 10 23.96 -9.82 34.02
N ARG A 11 25.17 -10.23 34.41
CA ARG A 11 26.36 -10.01 33.59
C ARG A 11 26.09 -10.65 32.23
N ALA A 12 26.06 -9.82 31.20
CA ALA A 12 26.11 -10.26 29.81
C ALA A 12 27.36 -11.12 29.64
N THR A 13 27.18 -12.43 29.53
CA THR A 13 28.25 -13.35 29.16
C THR A 13 28.75 -12.96 27.78
N ALA A 14 30.06 -12.76 27.69
CA ALA A 14 30.75 -12.33 26.48
C ALA A 14 30.46 -13.28 25.32
N ALA A 15 29.81 -12.73 24.28
CA ALA A 15 30.10 -12.95 22.88
C ALA A 15 30.49 -14.39 22.47
N GLY A 16 29.62 -15.36 22.71
CA GLY A 16 29.51 -16.44 21.74
C GLY A 16 29.11 -15.79 20.41
N ALA A 17 29.83 -16.07 19.33
CA ALA A 17 29.46 -15.66 17.97
C ALA A 17 28.08 -16.25 17.64
N GLY A 18 27.05 -15.57 18.11
CA GLY A 18 25.69 -16.07 18.18
C GLY A 18 25.17 -16.27 16.77
N SER A 19 24.91 -17.53 16.44
CA SER A 19 24.18 -17.88 15.23
C SER A 19 22.94 -17.00 15.15
N ARG A 20 22.82 -16.23 14.06
CA ARG A 20 21.65 -15.37 13.85
C ARG A 20 20.41 -16.27 13.82
N PRO A 21 19.31 -15.86 14.47
CA PRO A 21 18.10 -16.64 14.38
C PRO A 21 17.66 -16.76 12.91
N PRO A 22 17.18 -17.95 12.49
CA PRO A 22 16.68 -18.16 11.15
C PRO A 22 15.62 -17.13 10.78
N GLY A 23 15.70 -16.57 9.56
CA GLY A 23 14.74 -15.58 9.06
C GLY A 23 14.96 -14.13 9.49
N TYR A 24 15.92 -13.84 10.38
CA TYR A 24 16.24 -12.45 10.73
C TYR A 24 16.76 -11.63 9.53
N LEU A 25 17.54 -12.26 8.64
CA LEU A 25 18.06 -11.62 7.43
C LEU A 25 16.96 -11.15 6.49
N ASP A 26 15.76 -11.73 6.59
CA ASP A 26 14.61 -11.35 5.76
C ASP A 26 14.13 -9.91 6.06
N TYR A 27 14.45 -9.38 7.25
CA TYR A 27 14.01 -8.06 7.72
C TYR A 27 15.09 -6.97 7.65
N ALA A 28 16.33 -7.33 7.32
CA ALA A 28 17.44 -6.39 7.24
C ALA A 28 17.14 -5.28 6.21
N ALA A 29 17.58 -4.05 6.50
CA ALA A 29 17.38 -2.91 5.60
C ALA A 29 17.98 -3.13 4.21
N ALA A 30 19.11 -3.85 4.15
CA ALA A 30 19.80 -4.21 2.91
C ALA A 30 19.11 -5.34 2.12
N ASN A 31 18.09 -6.02 2.65
CA ASN A 31 17.40 -7.08 1.91
C ASN A 31 16.48 -6.47 0.84
N PRO A 32 16.78 -6.63 -0.47
CA PRO A 32 15.93 -6.10 -1.53
C PRO A 32 14.57 -6.81 -1.57
N MET A 33 14.51 -8.07 -1.12
CA MET A 33 13.28 -8.89 -1.10
C MET A 33 12.50 -8.76 0.21
N ARG A 34 12.87 -7.82 1.09
CA ARG A 34 12.14 -7.55 2.33
C ARG A 34 10.67 -7.24 2.01
N GLY A 35 9.75 -8.01 2.59
CA GLY A 35 8.31 -7.87 2.36
C GLY A 35 7.73 -6.54 2.89
N PRO A 36 6.53 -6.16 2.44
CA PRO A 36 5.90 -4.90 2.85
C PRO A 36 5.47 -4.87 4.34
N ASP A 37 5.32 -6.03 4.99
CA ASP A 37 4.94 -6.20 6.40
C ASP A 37 6.14 -6.44 7.33
N TRP A 38 7.36 -6.12 6.88
CA TRP A 38 8.59 -6.47 7.59
C TRP A 38 8.68 -5.92 9.01
N ARG A 39 8.17 -4.71 9.28
CA ARG A 39 8.18 -4.11 10.62
C ARG A 39 7.34 -4.92 11.60
N TRP A 40 6.16 -5.36 11.15
CA TRP A 40 5.28 -6.21 11.96
C TRP A 40 5.92 -7.55 12.28
N ARG A 41 6.52 -8.19 11.27
CA ARG A 41 7.22 -9.48 11.45
C ARG A 41 8.43 -9.34 12.38
N LEU A 42 9.24 -8.30 12.20
CA LEU A 42 10.41 -8.03 13.04
C LEU A 42 10.01 -7.77 14.50
N ALA A 43 8.96 -6.97 14.73
CA ALA A 43 8.43 -6.74 16.07
C ALA A 43 7.96 -8.06 16.70
N GLY A 44 7.24 -8.92 15.96
CA GLY A 44 6.83 -10.24 16.43
C GLY A 44 8.00 -11.20 16.72
N LEU A 45 9.10 -11.12 15.95
CA LEU A 45 10.34 -11.86 16.20
C LEU A 45 11.02 -11.40 17.50
N SER A 46 11.11 -10.08 17.72
CA SER A 46 11.72 -9.47 18.93
C SER A 46 11.02 -9.83 20.26
N LEU A 47 9.83 -10.42 20.18
CA LEU A 47 9.07 -10.90 21.34
C LEU A 47 9.26 -12.39 21.62
N ARG A 48 9.92 -13.11 20.72
CA ARG A 48 10.22 -14.53 20.83
C ARG A 48 11.70 -14.76 21.08
N GLU A 49 12.53 -13.85 20.58
CA GLU A 49 13.99 -13.98 20.55
C GLU A 49 14.66 -12.69 21.01
N GLU A 50 15.85 -12.83 21.60
CA GLU A 50 16.74 -11.71 21.86
C GLU A 50 17.43 -11.32 20.55
N LEU A 51 16.98 -10.22 19.96
CA LEU A 51 17.57 -9.71 18.72
C LEU A 51 18.79 -8.82 19.01
N PRO A 52 19.81 -8.83 18.14
CA PRO A 52 20.92 -7.89 18.24
C PRO A 52 20.43 -6.45 18.14
N ASP A 53 21.09 -5.54 18.86
CA ASP A 53 20.81 -4.11 18.79
C ASP A 53 21.25 -3.52 17.45
N ARG A 54 20.29 -3.16 16.60
CA ARG A 54 20.50 -2.65 15.24
C ARG A 54 19.59 -1.45 14.92
N PRO A 55 19.89 -0.67 13.88
CA PRO A 55 19.01 0.41 13.45
C PRO A 55 17.55 -0.03 13.20
N GLU A 56 17.33 -1.22 12.62
CA GLU A 56 15.99 -1.73 12.35
C GLU A 56 15.19 -2.07 13.61
N THR A 57 15.86 -2.55 14.67
CA THR A 57 15.20 -2.80 15.96
C THR A 57 14.92 -1.51 16.72
N ARG A 58 15.62 -0.43 16.39
CA ARG A 58 15.40 0.93 16.92
C ARG A 58 14.39 1.73 16.09
N ASP A 59 13.86 1.16 15.01
CA ASP A 59 12.81 1.78 14.20
C ASP A 59 11.60 2.12 15.10
N PRO A 60 11.11 3.39 15.09
CA PRO A 60 10.03 3.81 15.97
C PRO A 60 8.74 3.00 15.80
N TRP A 61 8.42 2.57 14.57
CA TRP A 61 7.25 1.76 14.29
C TRP A 61 7.42 0.33 14.80
N VAL A 62 8.61 -0.26 14.70
CA VAL A 62 8.90 -1.58 15.29
C VAL A 62 8.67 -1.55 16.80
N ARG A 63 9.13 -0.49 17.48
CA ARG A 63 8.88 -0.30 18.93
C ARG A 63 7.39 -0.19 19.25
N ARG A 64 6.65 0.66 18.53
CA ARG A 64 5.18 0.84 18.71
C ARG A 64 4.42 -0.48 18.51
N ILE A 65 4.76 -1.25 17.47
CA ILE A 65 4.16 -2.56 17.20
C ILE A 65 4.51 -3.54 18.33
N ARG A 66 5.75 -3.56 18.80
CA ARG A 66 6.19 -4.44 19.90
C ARG A 66 5.43 -4.14 21.19
N GLU A 67 5.27 -2.87 21.54
CA GLU A 67 4.48 -2.42 22.70
C GLU A 67 3.01 -2.85 22.56
N TYR A 68 2.41 -2.68 21.37
CA TYR A 68 1.07 -3.16 21.06
C TYR A 68 0.93 -4.69 21.27
N LEU A 69 1.85 -5.48 20.71
CA LEU A 69 1.83 -6.94 20.82
C LEU A 69 2.06 -7.43 22.26
N LEU A 70 2.89 -6.74 23.06
CA LEU A 70 3.05 -7.00 24.49
C LEU A 70 1.77 -6.73 25.26
N ALA A 71 1.10 -5.61 24.98
CA ALA A 71 -0.17 -5.28 25.61
C ALA A 71 -1.25 -6.34 25.33
N LEU A 72 -1.31 -6.87 24.09
CA LEU A 72 -2.20 -7.98 23.76
C LEU A 72 -1.90 -9.26 24.56
N ARG A 73 -0.63 -9.63 24.73
CA ARG A 73 -0.23 -10.80 25.53
C ARG A 73 -0.53 -10.61 27.03
N GLY A 74 -0.36 -9.39 27.54
CA GLY A 74 -0.60 -9.06 28.95
C GLY A 74 -2.09 -9.02 29.30
N ALA A 75 -2.94 -8.54 28.38
CA ALA A 75 -4.39 -8.46 28.58
C ALA A 75 -5.06 -9.82 28.84
N GLY A 76 -4.43 -10.94 28.45
CA GLY A 76 -4.93 -12.29 28.72
C GLY A 76 -4.52 -12.88 30.08
N ARG A 77 -3.50 -12.33 30.76
CA ARG A 77 -2.92 -12.94 31.98
C ARG A 77 -3.27 -12.22 33.28
N ALA A 78 -3.52 -10.92 33.23
CA ALA A 78 -3.84 -10.14 34.41
C ALA A 78 -5.09 -9.30 34.12
N GLY A 79 -6.17 -9.50 34.87
CA GLY A 79 -7.37 -8.64 34.86
C GLY A 79 -7.10 -7.20 35.35
N GLY A 80 -5.85 -6.74 35.33
CA GLY A 80 -5.43 -5.41 35.75
C GLY A 80 -5.84 -4.35 34.73
N ARG A 81 -6.79 -3.50 35.12
CA ARG A 81 -7.31 -2.37 34.33
C ARG A 81 -6.22 -1.40 33.81
N GLY A 82 -5.03 -1.42 34.39
CA GLY A 82 -3.89 -0.57 34.00
C GLY A 82 -3.29 -0.89 32.63
N ALA A 83 -3.27 -2.16 32.20
CA ALA A 83 -2.62 -2.55 30.95
C ALA A 83 -3.39 -2.11 29.68
N ARG A 84 -4.68 -1.82 29.79
CA ARG A 84 -5.53 -1.40 28.66
C ARG A 84 -5.37 0.07 28.28
N ARG A 85 -4.81 0.91 29.16
CA ARG A 85 -4.81 2.39 28.98
C ARG A 85 -3.71 2.94 28.08
N ALA A 86 -2.77 2.13 27.60
CA ALA A 86 -1.64 2.59 26.77
C ALA A 86 -1.56 1.91 25.39
N ILE A 87 -2.65 1.34 24.89
CA ILE A 87 -2.66 0.75 23.55
C ILE A 87 -2.74 1.89 22.52
N ASP A 88 -1.69 2.03 21.71
CA ASP A 88 -1.63 2.92 20.54
C ASP A 88 -2.88 2.74 19.65
N PRO A 89 -3.82 3.71 19.64
CA PRO A 89 -5.10 3.51 18.95
C PRO A 89 -4.95 3.36 17.43
N PRO A 90 -4.12 4.16 16.72
CA PRO A 90 -3.81 3.94 15.31
C PRO A 90 -3.29 2.54 14.97
N VAL A 91 -2.29 2.03 15.70
CA VAL A 91 -1.74 0.68 15.44
C VAL A 91 -2.80 -0.39 15.67
N ARG A 92 -3.62 -0.25 16.73
CA ARG A 92 -4.74 -1.17 16.99
C ARG A 92 -5.75 -1.16 15.85
N ALA A 93 -6.16 0.01 15.38
CA ALA A 93 -7.13 0.15 14.29
C ALA A 93 -6.58 -0.45 12.97
N ALA A 94 -5.31 -0.20 12.66
CA ALA A 94 -4.64 -0.79 11.50
C ALA A 94 -4.57 -2.32 11.60
N ALA A 95 -4.27 -2.86 12.78
CA ALA A 95 -4.24 -4.31 13.01
C ALA A 95 -5.62 -4.96 12.84
N LEU A 96 -6.69 -4.31 13.35
CA LEU A 96 -8.07 -4.77 13.14
C LEU A 96 -8.46 -4.76 11.66
N LEU A 97 -8.08 -3.70 10.92
CA LEU A 97 -8.29 -3.63 9.47
C LEU A 97 -7.54 -4.74 8.73
N HIS A 98 -6.29 -5.02 9.12
CA HIS A 98 -5.48 -6.07 8.51
C HIS A 98 -6.05 -7.49 8.76
N ALA A 99 -6.55 -7.72 9.97
CA ALA A 99 -7.15 -8.99 10.41
C ALA A 99 -8.62 -9.18 10.00
N SER A 100 -9.23 -8.17 9.36
CA SER A 100 -10.62 -8.24 8.89
C SER A 100 -10.82 -9.45 7.96
N PRO A 101 -11.90 -10.24 8.16
CA PRO A 101 -12.23 -11.33 7.24
C PRO A 101 -12.68 -10.82 5.87
N ASP A 102 -13.24 -9.60 5.81
CA ASP A 102 -13.55 -8.93 4.55
C ASP A 102 -12.26 -8.34 3.95
N PRO A 103 -11.79 -8.83 2.79
CA PRO A 103 -10.56 -8.36 2.16
C PRO A 103 -10.73 -7.00 1.46
N HIS A 104 -11.96 -6.53 1.21
CA HIS A 104 -12.18 -5.35 0.37
C HIS A 104 -11.68 -4.05 1.00
N PRO A 105 -12.00 -3.69 2.27
CA PRO A 105 -11.49 -2.46 2.87
C PRO A 105 -9.97 -2.40 2.89
N ARG A 106 -9.34 -3.55 3.18
CA ARG A 106 -7.89 -3.72 3.17
C ARG A 106 -7.32 -3.54 1.76
N GLY A 107 -7.87 -4.26 0.79
CA GLY A 107 -7.42 -4.22 -0.60
C GLY A 107 -7.58 -2.85 -1.25
N GLU A 108 -8.65 -2.13 -0.93
CA GLU A 108 -8.85 -0.75 -1.38
C GLU A 108 -7.77 0.17 -0.80
N LEU A 109 -7.49 0.09 0.50
CA LEU A 109 -6.46 0.89 1.14
C LEU A 109 -5.07 0.63 0.55
N GLU A 110 -4.69 -0.64 0.39
CA GLU A 110 -3.43 -1.04 -0.24
C GLU A 110 -3.35 -0.53 -1.68
N ALA A 111 -4.44 -0.58 -2.44
CA ALA A 111 -4.49 -0.06 -3.81
C ALA A 111 -4.26 1.45 -3.86
N TRP A 112 -4.85 2.20 -2.93
CA TRP A 112 -4.61 3.64 -2.80
C TRP A 112 -3.17 3.96 -2.42
N LEU A 113 -2.57 3.21 -1.49
CA LEU A 113 -1.17 3.40 -1.11
C LEU A 113 -0.21 3.21 -2.29
N LEU A 114 -0.52 2.31 -3.22
CA LEU A 114 0.26 2.08 -4.43
C LEU A 114 0.19 3.22 -5.46
N THR A 115 -0.79 4.13 -5.36
CA THR A 115 -0.88 5.28 -6.26
C THR A 115 0.11 6.40 -5.91
N GLY A 116 0.74 6.36 -4.74
CA GLY A 116 1.63 7.42 -4.25
C GLY A 116 0.91 8.64 -3.65
N VAL A 117 -0.41 8.72 -3.76
CA VAL A 117 -1.26 9.81 -3.22
C VAL A 117 -0.94 10.07 -1.72
N PRO A 118 -1.02 11.33 -1.25
CA PRO A 118 -0.78 11.66 0.15
C PRO A 118 -1.72 10.93 1.13
N ILE A 119 -1.21 10.59 2.32
CA ILE A 119 -1.94 9.84 3.36
C ILE A 119 -3.28 10.46 3.72
N ALA A 120 -3.35 11.79 3.86
CA ALA A 120 -4.59 12.52 4.15
C ALA A 120 -5.68 12.30 3.10
N ALA A 121 -5.32 12.34 1.81
CA ALA A 121 -6.26 12.09 0.72
C ALA A 121 -6.72 10.63 0.68
N ILE A 122 -5.82 9.68 0.99
CA ILE A 122 -6.17 8.26 1.11
C ILE A 122 -7.15 8.04 2.26
N ALA A 123 -6.88 8.62 3.44
CA ALA A 123 -7.74 8.57 4.61
C ALA A 123 -9.16 9.06 4.31
N ALA A 124 -9.29 10.21 3.65
CA ALA A 124 -10.59 10.74 3.22
C ALA A 124 -11.34 9.80 2.25
N ARG A 125 -10.64 9.20 1.28
CA ARG A 125 -11.25 8.29 0.28
C ARG A 125 -11.69 6.95 0.89
N CYS A 126 -10.90 6.40 1.80
CA CYS A 126 -11.18 5.12 2.47
C CYS A 126 -12.14 5.26 3.67
N GLY A 127 -12.34 6.48 4.19
CA GLY A 127 -13.14 6.71 5.39
C GLY A 127 -12.43 6.24 6.66
N HIS A 128 -11.12 6.50 6.75
CA HIS A 128 -10.29 6.18 7.89
C HIS A 128 -9.60 7.46 8.41
N GLY A 129 -9.17 7.45 9.68
CA GLY A 129 -8.32 8.53 10.20
C GLY A 129 -6.90 8.46 9.62
N GLU A 130 -6.25 9.61 9.43
CA GLU A 130 -4.89 9.69 8.85
C GLU A 130 -3.89 8.81 9.59
N GLY A 131 -3.88 8.87 10.93
CA GLY A 131 -3.00 8.04 11.75
C GLY A 131 -3.23 6.53 11.55
N VAL A 132 -4.45 6.10 11.26
CA VAL A 132 -4.76 4.69 10.97
C VAL A 132 -4.15 4.28 9.62
N VAL A 133 -4.27 5.13 8.61
CA VAL A 133 -3.69 4.88 7.28
C VAL A 133 -2.17 4.89 7.34
N GLU A 134 -1.59 5.85 8.07
CA GLU A 134 -0.15 5.92 8.30
C GLU A 134 0.35 4.67 9.03
N ALA A 135 -0.31 4.26 10.12
CA ALA A 135 0.01 3.05 10.85
C ALA A 135 -0.14 1.80 9.97
N TYR A 136 -1.17 1.74 9.15
CA TYR A 136 -1.37 0.62 8.22
C TYR A 136 -0.23 0.54 7.20
N ALA A 137 0.11 1.66 6.56
CA ALA A 137 1.23 1.74 5.62
C ALA A 137 2.55 1.34 6.28
N ALA A 138 2.83 1.81 7.50
CA ALA A 138 4.08 1.52 8.18
C ALA A 138 4.18 0.07 8.69
N CYS A 139 3.07 -0.48 9.20
CA CYS A 139 3.06 -1.80 9.86
C CYS A 139 2.92 -2.96 8.87
N PHE A 140 2.01 -2.83 7.90
CA PHE A 140 1.56 -3.95 7.06
C PHE A 140 1.87 -3.76 5.57
N PHE A 141 2.06 -2.53 5.12
CA PHE A 141 2.15 -2.24 3.70
C PHE A 141 3.17 -1.16 3.33
N ASP A 142 4.42 -1.36 3.78
CA ASP A 142 5.52 -0.40 3.60
C ASP A 142 6.07 -0.45 2.17
N VAL A 143 5.39 0.28 1.27
CA VAL A 143 5.71 0.31 -0.17
C VAL A 143 6.14 1.68 -0.67
N ARG A 144 5.91 2.77 0.09
CA ARG A 144 6.05 4.15 -0.40
C ARG A 144 7.45 4.49 -0.88
N ALA A 145 8.48 4.06 -0.15
CA ALA A 145 9.88 4.28 -0.53
C ALA A 145 10.34 3.43 -1.73
N ARG A 146 9.48 2.54 -2.24
CA ARG A 146 9.78 1.57 -3.31
C ARG A 146 8.79 1.66 -4.47
N LEU A 147 7.98 2.72 -4.56
CA LEU A 147 7.01 2.85 -5.65
C LEU A 147 7.68 2.94 -7.03
N ASP A 148 8.91 3.43 -7.11
CA ASP A 148 9.68 3.46 -8.37
C ASP A 148 10.39 2.13 -8.68
N ALA A 149 10.44 1.20 -7.72
CA ALA A 149 11.05 -0.12 -7.90
C ALA A 149 10.04 -1.10 -8.51
N GLU A 150 9.76 -0.95 -9.80
CA GLU A 150 8.69 -1.70 -10.49
C GLU A 150 8.77 -3.22 -10.31
N GLY A 151 9.95 -3.81 -10.51
CA GLY A 151 10.15 -5.24 -10.28
C GLY A 151 9.80 -5.65 -8.86
N TRP A 152 10.16 -4.83 -7.86
CA TRP A 152 9.82 -5.10 -6.47
C TRP A 152 8.31 -5.01 -6.23
N ILE A 153 7.64 -3.97 -6.71
CA ILE A 153 6.19 -3.83 -6.52
C ILE A 153 5.44 -5.00 -7.18
N LEU A 154 5.78 -5.32 -8.43
CA LEU A 154 5.10 -6.37 -9.18
C LEU A 154 5.34 -7.77 -8.60
N HIS A 155 6.55 -8.06 -8.10
CA HIS A 155 6.91 -9.41 -7.64
C HIS A 155 6.77 -9.61 -6.13
N VAL A 156 6.91 -8.55 -5.32
CA VAL A 156 6.89 -8.64 -3.85
C VAL A 156 5.59 -8.08 -3.29
N ALA A 157 5.23 -6.83 -3.59
CA ALA A 157 4.04 -6.20 -2.99
C ALA A 157 2.71 -6.73 -3.58
N LEU A 158 2.67 -6.95 -4.90
CA LEU A 158 1.52 -7.57 -5.59
C LEU A 158 1.63 -9.11 -5.62
N GLY A 159 2.84 -9.64 -5.44
CA GLY A 159 3.10 -11.08 -5.36
C GLY A 159 2.93 -11.83 -6.70
N GLY A 160 2.95 -13.16 -6.62
CA GLY A 160 2.94 -14.04 -7.80
C GLY A 160 1.68 -14.00 -8.67
N GLN A 161 0.61 -13.34 -8.21
CA GLN A 161 -0.65 -13.19 -8.97
C GLN A 161 -0.47 -12.37 -10.24
N VAL A 162 0.49 -11.44 -10.28
CA VAL A 162 0.79 -10.67 -11.50
C VAL A 162 1.24 -11.59 -12.65
N ALA A 163 2.04 -12.61 -12.34
CA ALA A 163 2.50 -13.59 -13.32
C ALA A 163 1.40 -14.59 -13.68
N ARG A 164 0.75 -15.18 -12.66
CA ARG A 164 -0.20 -16.30 -12.81
C ARG A 164 -1.63 -15.89 -13.19
N GLY A 165 -1.94 -14.60 -13.12
CA GLY A 165 -3.31 -14.09 -13.23
C GLY A 165 -3.98 -13.96 -11.86
N PHE A 166 -5.06 -13.17 -11.82
CA PHE A 166 -5.85 -12.96 -10.60
C PHE A 166 -6.95 -14.02 -10.53
N PRO A 167 -7.14 -14.68 -9.36
CA PRO A 167 -8.23 -15.63 -9.20
C PRO A 167 -9.58 -14.92 -9.32
N TYR A 168 -10.59 -15.65 -9.77
CA TYR A 168 -11.95 -15.13 -9.86
C TYR A 168 -12.44 -14.76 -8.46
N GLY A 169 -12.91 -13.52 -8.30
CA GLY A 169 -13.37 -12.99 -7.00
C GLY A 169 -12.31 -12.24 -6.18
N ASP A 170 -11.03 -12.27 -6.56
CA ASP A 170 -10.00 -11.43 -5.91
C ASP A 170 -9.95 -10.05 -6.56
N VAL A 171 -11.00 -9.27 -6.30
CA VAL A 171 -11.14 -7.91 -6.81
C VAL A 171 -10.09 -6.99 -6.19
N ALA A 172 -9.68 -7.24 -4.95
CA ALA A 172 -8.65 -6.49 -4.24
C ALA A 172 -7.30 -6.51 -4.97
N ALA A 173 -6.87 -7.67 -5.47
CA ALA A 173 -5.63 -7.77 -6.23
C ALA A 173 -5.64 -6.94 -7.54
N ILE A 174 -6.80 -6.86 -8.20
CA ILE A 174 -6.97 -6.03 -9.39
C ILE A 174 -6.90 -4.55 -9.05
N TRP A 175 -7.57 -4.13 -7.98
CA TRP A 175 -7.51 -2.75 -7.52
C TRP A 175 -6.07 -2.33 -7.28
N LYS A 176 -5.28 -3.17 -6.60
CA LYS A 176 -3.85 -2.92 -6.37
C LYS A 176 -3.06 -2.81 -7.66
N PHE A 177 -3.27 -3.74 -8.59
CA PHE A 177 -2.62 -3.72 -9.89
C PHE A 177 -2.96 -2.46 -10.71
N VAL A 178 -4.23 -2.06 -10.73
CA VAL A 178 -4.69 -0.86 -11.43
C VAL A 178 -4.18 0.41 -10.74
N GLY A 179 -4.24 0.48 -9.40
CA GLY A 179 -3.76 1.62 -8.63
C GLY A 179 -2.28 1.87 -8.87
N TYR A 180 -1.47 0.81 -8.87
CA TYR A 180 -0.05 0.92 -9.16
C TYR A 180 0.24 1.34 -10.61
N LEU A 181 -0.28 0.61 -11.61
CA LEU A 181 0.10 0.83 -13.01
C LEU A 181 -0.57 2.02 -13.68
N ARG A 182 -1.77 2.39 -13.22
CA ARG A 182 -2.64 3.37 -13.89
C ARG A 182 -2.99 4.57 -13.01
N GLY A 183 -2.53 4.58 -11.76
CA GLY A 183 -2.72 5.68 -10.83
C GLY A 183 -4.16 5.87 -10.34
N GLU A 184 -4.39 7.01 -9.70
CA GLU A 184 -5.60 7.26 -8.91
C GLU A 184 -6.91 7.39 -9.69
N HIS A 185 -6.88 7.99 -10.89
CA HIS A 185 -8.09 8.21 -11.68
C HIS A 185 -8.65 6.88 -12.18
N CYS A 186 -7.77 6.00 -12.64
CA CYS A 186 -8.16 4.67 -13.09
C CYS A 186 -8.63 3.80 -11.92
N LEU A 187 -7.96 3.89 -10.76
CA LEU A 187 -8.40 3.20 -9.56
C LEU A 187 -9.81 3.65 -9.13
N SER A 188 -10.07 4.96 -9.10
CA SER A 188 -11.39 5.53 -8.79
C SER A 188 -12.48 4.98 -9.70
N LEU A 189 -12.20 4.90 -11.01
CA LEU A 189 -13.14 4.36 -11.99
C LEU A 189 -13.36 2.85 -11.79
N VAL A 190 -12.32 2.08 -11.52
CA VAL A 190 -12.44 0.63 -11.28
C VAL A 190 -13.21 0.34 -9.98
N LEU A 191 -12.99 1.11 -8.92
CA LEU A 191 -13.76 1.01 -7.67
C LEU A 191 -15.24 1.38 -7.87
N HIS A 192 -15.56 2.27 -8.82
CA HIS A 192 -16.94 2.56 -9.21
C HIS A 192 -17.59 1.39 -9.97
N VAL A 193 -16.87 0.76 -10.90
CA VAL A 193 -17.40 -0.32 -11.75
C VAL A 193 -17.48 -1.65 -11.01
N PHE A 194 -16.49 -1.92 -10.17
CA PHE A 194 -16.38 -3.12 -9.34
C PHE A 194 -16.33 -2.67 -7.88
N PRO A 195 -17.44 -2.18 -7.32
CA PRO A 195 -17.47 -1.81 -5.92
C PRO A 195 -17.32 -3.08 -5.08
N GLY A 196 -16.59 -2.98 -3.98
CA GLY A 196 -16.69 -3.95 -2.91
C GLY A 196 -18.05 -3.84 -2.20
N PRO A 197 -18.12 -4.03 -0.88
CA PRO A 197 -19.39 -3.93 -0.14
C PRO A 197 -19.99 -2.52 -0.13
N ARG A 198 -19.22 -1.49 -0.51
CA ARG A 198 -19.65 -0.10 -0.52
C ARG A 198 -19.74 0.41 -1.96
N PRO A 199 -20.93 0.82 -2.45
CA PRO A 199 -21.04 1.46 -3.75
C PRO A 199 -20.26 2.78 -3.74
N ARG A 200 -19.57 3.07 -4.84
CA ARG A 200 -18.81 4.32 -5.01
C ARG A 200 -19.50 5.22 -6.03
N PRO A 201 -19.60 6.54 -5.77
CA PRO A 201 -20.12 7.47 -6.76
C PRO A 201 -19.19 7.55 -7.98
N TRP A 202 -19.70 8.10 -9.09
CA TRP A 202 -18.86 8.38 -10.25
C TRP A 202 -17.73 9.35 -9.84
N PRO A 203 -16.47 9.11 -10.23
CA PRO A 203 -15.36 9.98 -9.84
C PRO A 203 -15.56 11.41 -10.37
N ALA A 204 -15.62 12.38 -9.48
CA ALA A 204 -15.82 13.79 -9.84
C ALA A 204 -14.67 14.34 -10.72
N THR A 205 -13.48 13.74 -10.61
CA THR A 205 -12.31 14.08 -11.43
C THR A 205 -12.45 13.67 -12.90
N ILE A 206 -13.45 12.86 -13.27
CA ILE A 206 -13.66 12.39 -14.64
C ILE A 206 -14.91 13.05 -15.22
N ALA A 207 -14.73 14.18 -15.90
CA ALA A 207 -15.78 14.81 -16.69
C ALA A 207 -16.13 13.94 -17.92
N ALA A 208 -17.33 13.35 -17.92
CA ALA A 208 -17.77 12.47 -19.00
C ALA A 208 -19.27 12.61 -19.29
N THR A 209 -19.60 12.75 -20.57
CA THR A 209 -20.97 12.62 -21.11
C THR A 209 -21.49 11.18 -20.92
N GLY A 210 -22.80 10.97 -21.00
CA GLY A 210 -23.40 9.64 -20.83
C GLY A 210 -22.81 8.56 -21.74
N ALA A 211 -22.54 8.89 -23.01
CA ALA A 211 -21.90 7.96 -23.94
C ALA A 211 -20.44 7.65 -23.56
N ARG A 212 -19.66 8.66 -23.15
CA ARG A 212 -18.28 8.47 -22.68
C ARG A 212 -18.23 7.63 -21.40
N ARG A 213 -19.15 7.86 -20.45
CA ARG A 213 -19.28 7.04 -19.23
C ARG A 213 -19.49 5.57 -19.56
N ARG A 214 -20.43 5.25 -20.46
CA ARG A 214 -20.67 3.85 -20.89
C ARG A 214 -19.43 3.21 -21.52
N ARG A 215 -18.70 3.94 -22.37
CA ARG A 215 -17.44 3.45 -22.97
C ARG A 215 -16.37 3.17 -21.93
N LEU A 216 -16.19 4.06 -20.95
CA LEU A 216 -15.23 3.89 -19.85
C LEU A 216 -15.58 2.68 -18.98
N VAL A 217 -16.85 2.51 -18.61
CA VAL A 217 -17.32 1.33 -17.87
C VAL A 217 -17.05 0.05 -18.65
N ALA A 218 -17.37 0.03 -19.96
CA ALA A 218 -17.10 -1.12 -20.81
C ALA A 218 -15.59 -1.43 -20.93
N ALA A 219 -14.75 -0.40 -21.05
CA ALA A 219 -13.30 -0.54 -21.10
C ALA A 219 -12.74 -1.11 -19.78
N CYS A 220 -13.18 -0.61 -18.62
CA CYS A 220 -12.81 -1.16 -17.32
C CYS A 220 -13.23 -2.62 -17.19
N ARG A 221 -14.46 -2.96 -17.60
CA ARG A 221 -14.92 -4.36 -17.60
C ARG A 221 -14.03 -5.23 -18.49
N LYS A 222 -13.72 -4.78 -19.70
CA LYS A 222 -12.82 -5.49 -20.62
C LYS A 222 -11.42 -5.67 -20.00
N LEU A 223 -10.85 -4.64 -19.37
CA LEU A 223 -9.55 -4.71 -18.70
C LEU A 223 -9.55 -5.77 -17.59
N VAL A 224 -10.56 -5.75 -16.71
CA VAL A 224 -10.68 -6.72 -15.62
C VAL A 224 -10.83 -8.14 -16.16
N LEU A 225 -11.71 -8.33 -17.13
CA LEU A 225 -11.96 -9.64 -17.73
C LEU A 225 -10.72 -10.19 -18.45
N THR A 226 -10.07 -9.40 -19.30
CA THR A 226 -8.85 -9.85 -19.98
C THR A 226 -7.74 -10.24 -19.01
N ARG A 227 -7.69 -9.64 -17.82
CA ARG A 227 -6.72 -9.99 -16.78
C ARG A 227 -7.10 -11.21 -15.95
N TRP A 228 -8.40 -11.46 -15.75
CA TRP A 228 -8.92 -12.68 -15.12
C TRP A 228 -8.74 -13.94 -15.97
N LEU A 229 -8.78 -13.79 -17.28
CA LEU A 229 -8.85 -14.92 -18.20
C LEU A 229 -7.48 -15.38 -18.72
N ARG A 230 -6.38 -15.11 -17.99
CA ARG A 230 -5.05 -15.54 -18.45
C ARG A 230 -4.97 -17.08 -18.44
N PRO A 231 -4.59 -17.73 -19.56
CA PRO A 231 -4.54 -19.20 -19.65
C PRO A 231 -3.57 -19.76 -18.62
N GLY A 232 -4.05 -20.65 -17.74
CA GLY A 232 -3.25 -21.27 -16.67
C GLY A 232 -4.00 -21.36 -15.33
N CYS A 233 -4.95 -20.47 -15.08
CA CYS A 233 -6.01 -20.74 -14.12
C CYS A 233 -7.02 -21.69 -14.80
N GLY A 234 -7.53 -22.72 -14.13
CA GLY A 234 -8.46 -23.74 -14.68
C GLY A 234 -9.84 -23.22 -15.13
N VAL A 235 -9.91 -21.98 -15.58
CA VAL A 235 -11.10 -21.15 -15.82
C VAL A 235 -11.37 -21.01 -17.32
N ALA A 236 -10.60 -21.66 -18.19
CA ALA A 236 -10.74 -21.59 -19.66
C ALA A 236 -12.20 -21.80 -20.13
N GLY A 237 -12.95 -22.70 -19.48
CA GLY A 237 -14.37 -22.91 -19.77
C GLY A 237 -15.29 -21.75 -19.35
N ALA A 238 -15.04 -21.11 -18.19
CA ALA A 238 -15.85 -19.98 -17.74
C ALA A 238 -15.49 -18.68 -18.49
N ALA A 239 -14.23 -18.53 -18.90
CA ALA A 239 -13.74 -17.49 -19.80
C ALA A 239 -14.52 -17.47 -21.12
N ALA A 240 -14.61 -18.64 -21.76
CA ALA A 240 -15.34 -18.82 -23.01
C ALA A 240 -16.83 -18.50 -22.85
N ARG A 241 -17.47 -18.98 -21.77
CA ARG A 241 -18.89 -18.71 -21.49
C ARG A 241 -19.19 -17.23 -21.27
N LEU A 242 -18.34 -16.53 -20.53
CA LEU A 242 -18.52 -15.10 -20.27
C LEU A 242 -18.24 -14.25 -21.53
N ALA A 243 -17.21 -14.60 -22.30
CA ALA A 243 -16.93 -13.97 -23.58
C ALA A 243 -18.10 -14.15 -24.57
N SER A 244 -18.73 -15.34 -24.60
CA SER A 244 -19.94 -15.59 -25.40
C SER A 244 -21.13 -14.77 -24.92
N ARG A 245 -21.34 -14.64 -23.60
CA ARG A 245 -22.41 -13.81 -23.02
C ARG A 245 -22.25 -12.33 -23.34
N LEU A 246 -21.02 -11.80 -23.31
CA LEU A 246 -20.77 -10.40 -23.65
C LEU A 246 -20.95 -10.14 -25.15
N ARG A 247 -20.56 -11.08 -26.02
CA ARG A 247 -20.86 -10.99 -27.45
C ARG A 247 -22.36 -11.03 -27.72
N ALA A 248 -23.10 -11.92 -27.04
CA ALA A 248 -24.55 -11.99 -27.14
C ALA A 248 -25.21 -10.69 -26.65
N ALA A 249 -24.81 -10.15 -25.51
CA ALA A 249 -25.33 -8.89 -24.99
C ALA A 249 -25.02 -7.69 -25.91
N ALA A 250 -23.82 -7.65 -26.52
CA ALA A 250 -23.46 -6.66 -27.52
C ALA A 250 -24.26 -6.80 -28.82
N ALA A 251 -24.62 -8.02 -29.22
CA ALA A 251 -25.49 -8.27 -30.36
C ALA A 251 -26.94 -7.84 -30.07
N SER A 252 -27.45 -8.08 -28.87
CA SER A 252 -28.80 -7.66 -28.44
C SER A 252 -28.95 -6.16 -28.22
N THR A 253 -27.85 -5.40 -28.11
CA THR A 253 -27.90 -3.93 -28.03
C THR A 253 -27.89 -3.25 -29.40
N ARG A 254 -27.79 -3.99 -30.52
CA ARG A 254 -28.16 -3.48 -31.84
C ARG A 254 -29.69 -3.48 -31.94
N GLY A 255 -30.31 -2.39 -31.49
CA GLY A 255 -31.67 -2.04 -31.93
C GLY A 255 -31.71 -1.80 -33.45
N PRO A 256 -32.91 -1.74 -34.07
CA PRO A 256 -33.07 -1.45 -35.49
C PRO A 256 -32.31 -0.16 -35.83
N GLU A 257 -31.48 -0.28 -36.86
CA GLU A 257 -30.58 0.75 -37.37
C GLU A 257 -31.36 2.06 -37.62
N PRO A 258 -31.15 3.13 -36.82
CA PRO A 258 -31.72 4.42 -37.13
C PRO A 258 -31.10 4.94 -38.44
N ALA A 259 -31.94 5.45 -39.35
CA ALA A 259 -31.54 5.98 -40.64
C ALA A 259 -30.30 6.88 -40.54
N ALA A 260 -29.36 6.65 -41.45
CA ALA A 260 -27.98 7.10 -41.36
C ALA A 260 -27.82 8.63 -41.12
N PRO A 261 -27.24 9.06 -39.98
CA PRO A 261 -26.72 10.41 -39.83
C PRO A 261 -25.40 10.58 -40.62
N PRO A 262 -25.00 11.81 -40.95
CA PRO A 262 -23.79 12.08 -41.74
C PRO A 262 -22.54 11.47 -41.11
N ARG A 263 -21.64 10.96 -41.96
CA ARG A 263 -20.43 10.23 -41.58
C ARG A 263 -19.60 11.01 -40.55
N PRO A 264 -19.41 10.51 -39.33
CA PRO A 264 -18.43 11.07 -38.42
C PRO A 264 -17.04 10.65 -38.87
N VAL A 265 -16.10 11.60 -38.82
CA VAL A 265 -14.66 11.36 -38.96
C VAL A 265 -14.25 10.27 -37.97
N GLU A 266 -13.69 9.18 -38.50
CA GLU A 266 -13.16 8.06 -37.73
C GLU A 266 -11.89 8.53 -36.98
N ILE A 267 -12.05 8.91 -35.72
CA ILE A 267 -10.91 9.03 -34.81
C ILE A 267 -10.76 7.68 -34.13
N ALA A 268 -9.78 6.89 -34.61
CA ALA A 268 -9.27 5.73 -33.90
C ALA A 268 -8.69 6.22 -32.56
N VAL A 269 -9.47 6.14 -31.49
CA VAL A 269 -8.98 6.45 -30.14
C VAL A 269 -8.21 5.24 -29.64
N ASP A 270 -6.87 5.31 -29.73
CA ASP A 270 -5.99 4.41 -29.00
C ASP A 270 -6.19 4.66 -27.50
N LEU A 271 -6.48 3.60 -26.74
CA LEU A 271 -6.59 3.65 -25.29
C LEU A 271 -5.27 4.07 -24.63
N ARG A 272 -4.14 4.00 -25.36
CA ARG A 272 -2.86 4.58 -24.95
C ARG A 272 -2.92 6.10 -24.89
N ASP A 273 -3.50 6.78 -25.87
CA ASP A 273 -3.48 8.26 -25.96
C ASP A 273 -4.43 8.92 -24.94
N ALA A 274 -5.57 8.28 -24.65
CA ALA A 274 -6.48 8.75 -23.59
C ALA A 274 -5.93 8.53 -22.17
N MET A 275 -4.86 7.76 -22.01
CA MET A 275 -4.26 7.39 -20.71
C MET A 275 -2.79 7.80 -20.57
N ALA A 276 -2.18 8.39 -21.59
CA ALA A 276 -0.77 8.81 -21.63
C ALA A 276 -0.50 10.17 -20.96
N GLY A 277 -1.45 10.71 -20.17
CA GLY A 277 -1.23 11.91 -19.35
C GLY A 277 -0.25 11.64 -18.21
N ARG A 278 1.04 11.51 -18.54
CA ARG A 278 2.17 11.51 -17.62
C ARG A 278 3.12 12.63 -18.04
N ASP A 279 2.61 13.86 -18.08
CA ASP A 279 3.47 15.05 -18.11
C ASP A 279 3.79 15.42 -16.65
N GLY A 280 5.08 15.35 -16.31
CA GLY A 280 5.59 15.80 -15.03
C GLY A 280 6.50 14.79 -14.32
N SER A 281 7.54 14.30 -15.01
CA SER A 281 8.76 13.86 -14.32
C SER A 281 9.52 15.11 -13.87
N PRO A 282 9.75 15.38 -12.57
CA PRO A 282 10.67 16.42 -12.14
C PRO A 282 12.09 15.84 -12.15
N ALA A 283 12.66 15.66 -13.33
CA ALA A 283 14.11 15.50 -13.50
C ALA A 283 14.70 16.86 -13.89
N GLY A 284 14.86 17.74 -12.90
CA GLY A 284 15.49 19.05 -13.03
C GLY A 284 16.57 19.21 -11.98
N ARG A 285 17.76 18.67 -12.28
CA ARG A 285 19.01 18.94 -11.57
C ARG A 285 19.36 20.41 -11.84
N THR A 286 19.48 21.23 -10.79
CA THR A 286 20.27 22.48 -10.85
C THR A 286 21.28 22.44 -9.71
N ASP A 287 22.52 22.22 -10.11
CA ASP A 287 23.69 22.65 -9.36
C ASP A 287 23.64 24.17 -9.24
N ALA A 288 23.56 24.68 -8.02
CA ALA A 288 23.97 26.04 -7.67
C ALA A 288 24.19 26.08 -6.15
N SER A 289 25.44 25.88 -5.75
CA SER A 289 25.94 26.26 -4.44
C SER A 289 26.21 27.77 -4.46
N PRO A 290 25.56 28.59 -3.62
CA PRO A 290 26.06 29.92 -3.31
C PRO A 290 26.93 29.85 -2.06
N ALA A 291 28.17 30.29 -2.23
CA ALA A 291 29.08 30.62 -1.15
C ALA A 291 28.53 31.79 -0.30
N GLY A 292 28.77 31.71 1.02
CA GLY A 292 28.84 32.83 1.96
C GLY A 292 27.73 32.91 3.03
N PRO A 293 27.97 33.51 4.21
CA PRO A 293 29.16 34.26 4.62
C PRO A 293 29.91 33.66 5.84
N THR A 294 31.20 33.96 5.83
CA THR A 294 32.17 33.87 6.93
C THR A 294 31.66 34.60 8.19
N PRO A 295 31.81 34.05 9.40
CA PRO A 295 31.58 34.80 10.63
C PRO A 295 32.71 35.84 10.84
N PRO A 296 32.40 37.05 11.33
CA PRO A 296 33.43 38.02 11.69
C PRO A 296 34.18 37.57 12.93
N ASP A 297 35.50 37.75 12.86
CA ASP A 297 36.46 37.63 13.94
C ASP A 297 36.03 38.46 15.16
N ALA A 298 35.94 37.81 16.31
CA ALA A 298 35.81 38.46 17.61
C ALA A 298 37.20 38.46 18.28
N GLU A 299 38.07 39.37 17.82
CA GLU A 299 39.25 39.81 18.55
C GLU A 299 38.93 41.05 19.38
N GLY A 300 39.18 40.96 20.69
CA GLY A 300 39.78 42.02 21.49
C GLY A 300 38.90 43.14 22.05
N ALA A 301 38.63 43.08 23.36
CA ALA A 301 38.70 44.26 24.23
C ALA A 301 38.90 43.86 25.70
N VAL A 302 40.17 43.88 26.11
CA VAL A 302 40.59 44.10 27.50
C VAL A 302 40.46 45.59 27.78
N ALA A 303 39.75 45.99 28.84
CA ALA A 303 39.97 47.29 29.48
C ALA A 303 39.51 47.23 30.94
N SER A 304 40.50 47.43 31.82
CA SER A 304 40.39 47.67 33.24
C SER A 304 39.68 49.00 33.56
N ALA A 305 38.86 49.00 34.61
CA ALA A 305 38.77 50.05 35.63
C ALA A 305 37.96 49.50 36.82
#